data_AF-A0A5N3UU07-F1
#
_entry.id   AF-A0A5N3UU07-F1
#
_cell.length_a   1.000
_cell.length_b   1.000
_cell.length_c   1.000
_cell.angle_alpha   90.00
_cell.angle_beta   90.00
_cell.angle_gamma   90.00
#
_symmetry.space_group_name_H-M   'P 1'
#
loop_
_entity.id
_entity.type
_entity.pdbx_description
1 polymer ?
#
loop_
_entity_poly.entity_id
_entity_poly.type
_entity_poly.pdbx_seq_one_letter_code
_entity_poly.pdbx_strand_id
1 'polypeptide(L)'
;LPQGTEVYPILSSALHDSHYFEKPDDFNPNHFLDAKGMVKKNDAFMPFSIGKRICLGEGIARTKLFLFFTTILQNFSVATPWPLTTLTLLPGRVGVGRVPPSYQIQFLPHQRG
;
A
#
# COMPACT_ATOMS: atom_id res chain seq x y z
N LEU A 1 -9.20 -4.38 31.45
CA LEU A 1 -7.95 -3.59 31.41
C LEU A 1 -8.10 -2.42 32.37
N PRO A 2 -7.20 -2.24 33.35
CA PRO A 2 -7.19 -1.06 34.21
C PRO A 2 -7.14 0.25 33.41
N GLN A 3 -7.65 1.35 33.97
CA GLN A 3 -7.52 2.67 33.36
C GLN A 3 -6.04 3.00 33.12
N GLY A 4 -5.72 3.53 31.94
CA GLY A 4 -4.35 3.87 31.54
C GLY A 4 -3.53 2.72 30.96
N THR A 5 -4.10 1.52 30.81
CA THR A 5 -3.40 0.40 30.15
C THR A 5 -3.10 0.74 28.69
N GLU A 6 -1.85 0.56 28.28
CA GLU A 6 -1.45 0.68 26.88
C GLU A 6 -2.00 -0.48 26.05
N VAL A 7 -2.47 -0.16 24.83
CA VAL A 7 -3.00 -1.14 23.89
C VAL A 7 -2.39 -0.86 22.53
N TYR A 8 -1.79 -1.89 21.93
CA TYR A 8 -1.16 -1.81 20.62
C TYR A 8 -2.03 -2.56 19.60
N PRO A 9 -2.76 -1.85 18.71
CA PRO A 9 -3.44 -2.50 17.61
C PRO A 9 -2.41 -3.01 16.60
N ILE A 10 -2.35 -4.33 16.41
CA ILE A 10 -1.43 -4.95 15.46
C ILE A 10 -2.03 -4.87 14.05
N LEU A 11 -2.05 -3.68 13.44
CA LEU A 11 -2.70 -3.45 12.15
C LEU A 11 -2.20 -4.38 11.04
N SER A 12 -0.94 -4.82 11.12
CA SER A 12 -0.38 -5.78 10.17
C SER A 12 -1.15 -7.11 10.15
N SER A 13 -1.72 -7.56 11.28
CA SER A 13 -2.48 -8.80 11.32
C SER A 13 -3.77 -8.69 10.53
N ALA A 14 -4.46 -7.55 10.59
CA ALA A 14 -5.65 -7.30 9.78
C ALA A 14 -5.28 -7.19 8.29
N LEU A 15 -4.24 -6.42 7.96
CA LEU A 15 -3.81 -6.20 6.58
C LEU A 15 -3.25 -7.46 5.87
N HIS A 16 -2.99 -8.54 6.61
CA HIS A 16 -2.56 -9.85 6.10
C HIS A 16 -3.47 -10.99 6.59
N ASP A 17 -4.72 -10.69 6.98
CA ASP A 17 -5.65 -11.71 7.47
C ASP A 17 -6.12 -12.60 6.31
N SER A 18 -5.83 -13.90 6.38
CA SER A 18 -6.18 -14.87 5.35
C SER A 18 -7.69 -15.09 5.19
N HIS A 19 -8.51 -14.67 6.16
CA HIS A 19 -9.97 -14.69 6.02
C HIS A 19 -10.49 -13.59 5.09
N TYR A 20 -9.72 -12.49 4.93
CA TYR A 20 -10.09 -11.33 4.12
C TYR A 20 -9.28 -11.21 2.82
N PHE A 21 -8.10 -11.85 2.77
CA PHE A 21 -7.19 -11.82 1.64
C PHE A 21 -6.78 -13.25 1.27
N GLU A 22 -7.10 -13.70 0.04
CA GLU A 22 -6.80 -15.06 -0.43
C GLU A 22 -5.28 -15.36 -0.45
N LYS A 23 -4.48 -14.34 -0.77
CA LYS A 23 -3.01 -14.41 -0.85
C LYS A 23 -2.40 -13.25 -0.07
N PRO A 24 -2.50 -13.25 1.27
CA PRO A 24 -2.29 -12.05 2.10
C PRO A 24 -0.89 -11.45 2.00
N ASP A 25 0.11 -12.27 1.68
CA ASP A 25 1.51 -11.84 1.56
C ASP A 25 1.90 -11.42 0.12
N ASP A 26 1.05 -11.70 -0.87
CA ASP A 26 1.29 -11.36 -2.27
C ASP A 26 0.72 -9.97 -2.59
N PHE A 27 1.47 -9.17 -3.35
CA PHE A 27 0.91 -7.98 -3.98
C PHE A 27 -0.08 -8.39 -5.08
N ASN A 28 -1.38 -8.34 -4.77
CA ASN A 28 -2.44 -8.73 -5.70
C ASN A 28 -3.61 -7.73 -5.68
N PRO A 29 -3.73 -6.86 -6.70
CA PRO A 29 -4.83 -5.89 -6.78
C PRO A 29 -6.23 -6.51 -6.73
N ASN A 30 -6.40 -7.78 -7.12
CA ASN A 30 -7.69 -8.48 -7.10
C ASN A 30 -8.28 -8.64 -5.69
N HIS A 31 -7.47 -8.48 -4.64
CA HIS A 31 -7.97 -8.38 -3.26
C HIS A 31 -8.99 -7.24 -3.09
N PHE A 32 -8.93 -6.21 -3.93
CA PHE A 32 -9.79 -5.03 -3.89
C PHE A 32 -10.80 -4.98 -5.04
N LEU A 33 -10.92 -6.05 -5.83
CA LEU A 33 -11.85 -6.14 -6.96
C LEU A 33 -12.88 -7.26 -6.74
N ASP A 34 -14.10 -7.05 -7.21
CA ASP A 34 -15.12 -8.10 -7.32
C ASP A 34 -14.97 -8.89 -8.63
N ALA A 35 -15.83 -9.90 -8.83
CA ALA A 35 -15.79 -10.76 -10.01
C ALA A 35 -16.05 -10.01 -11.34
N LYS A 36 -16.57 -8.78 -11.29
CA LYS A 36 -16.80 -7.92 -12.45
C LYS A 36 -15.69 -6.89 -12.65
N GLY A 37 -14.66 -6.90 -11.81
CA GLY A 37 -13.57 -5.93 -11.83
C GLY A 37 -13.92 -4.58 -11.19
N MET A 38 -15.03 -4.48 -10.45
CA MET A 38 -15.40 -3.27 -9.73
C MET A 38 -14.69 -3.21 -8.38
N VAL A 39 -14.37 -2.00 -7.92
CA VAL A 39 -13.75 -1.81 -6.60
C VAL A 39 -14.70 -2.30 -5.51
N LYS A 40 -14.24 -3.25 -4.71
CA LYS A 40 -14.94 -3.71 -3.50
C LYS A 40 -14.23 -3.16 -2.25
N LYS A 41 -15.03 -2.84 -1.23
CA LYS A 41 -14.48 -2.53 0.10
C LYS A 41 -14.04 -3.82 0.78
N ASN A 42 -13.00 -3.72 1.60
CA ASN A 42 -12.53 -4.79 2.46
C ASN A 42 -12.39 -4.23 3.87
N ASP A 43 -13.13 -4.79 4.83
CA ASP A 43 -13.17 -4.29 6.21
C ASP A 43 -11.84 -4.48 6.96
N ALA A 44 -10.99 -5.39 6.50
CA ALA A 44 -9.64 -5.57 7.01
C ALA A 44 -8.64 -4.51 6.48
N PHE A 45 -9.04 -3.70 5.48
CA PHE A 45 -8.20 -2.64 4.92
C PHE A 45 -8.21 -1.38 5.79
N MET A 46 -7.38 -1.39 6.84
CA MET A 46 -7.26 -0.31 7.83
C MET A 46 -5.83 0.27 7.96
N PRO A 47 -5.19 0.71 6.86
CA PRO A 47 -3.82 1.25 6.91
C PRO A 47 -3.74 2.59 7.68
N PHE A 48 -4.86 3.25 7.93
CA PHE A 48 -4.97 4.51 8.64
C PHE A 48 -5.50 4.34 10.08
N SER A 49 -5.44 3.12 10.63
CA SER A 49 -6.13 2.72 11.85
C SER A 49 -7.66 2.80 11.69
N ILE A 50 -8.41 2.76 12.79
CA ILE A 50 -9.87 2.82 12.83
C ILE A 50 -10.37 3.48 14.13
N GLY A 51 -11.63 3.95 14.14
CA GLY A 51 -12.31 4.45 15.32
C GLY A 51 -11.94 5.89 15.68
N LYS A 52 -12.05 6.25 16.98
CA LYS A 52 -11.88 7.63 17.47
C LYS A 52 -10.48 8.24 17.23
N ARG A 53 -9.48 7.40 16.92
CA ARG A 53 -8.08 7.79 16.67
C ARG A 53 -7.65 7.45 15.24
N ILE A 54 -8.60 7.27 14.32
CA ILE A 54 -8.30 7.14 12.89
C ILE A 54 -7.44 8.32 12.43
N CYS A 55 -6.53 8.07 11.48
CA CYS A 55 -5.62 9.10 11.00
C CYS A 55 -6.40 10.30 10.45
N LEU A 56 -6.24 11.46 11.10
CA LEU A 56 -6.87 12.71 10.65
C LEU A 56 -6.48 13.08 9.22
N GLY A 57 -5.30 12.64 8.77
CA GLY A 57 -4.78 12.88 7.42
C GLY A 57 -5.26 11.89 6.36
N GLU A 58 -6.12 10.91 6.66
CA GLU A 58 -6.51 9.86 5.71
C GLU A 58 -7.04 10.42 4.39
N GLY A 59 -7.97 11.39 4.43
CA GLY A 59 -8.54 11.97 3.21
C GLY A 59 -7.48 12.65 2.34
N ILE A 60 -6.56 13.39 2.96
CA ILE A 60 -5.45 14.06 2.27
C ILE A 60 -4.50 13.02 1.67
N ALA A 61 -4.15 11.99 2.43
CA ALA A 61 -3.25 10.93 1.98
C ALA A 61 -3.84 10.17 0.78
N ARG A 62 -5.13 9.79 0.82
CA ARG A 62 -5.82 9.12 -0.29
C ARG A 62 -5.82 9.97 -1.56
N THR A 63 -6.18 11.25 -1.46
CA THR A 63 -6.16 12.17 -2.60
C THR A 63 -4.76 12.34 -3.18
N LYS A 64 -3.74 12.54 -2.32
CA LYS A 64 -2.35 12.67 -2.77
C LYS A 64 -1.82 11.41 -3.43
N LEU A 65 -2.09 10.23 -2.84
CA LEU A 65 -1.70 8.95 -3.42
C LEU A 65 -2.31 8.75 -4.80
N PHE A 66 -3.62 9.00 -4.94
CA PHE A 66 -4.30 8.90 -6.22
C PHE A 66 -3.69 9.86 -7.24
N LEU A 67 -3.66 11.16 -6.94
CA LEU A 67 -3.19 12.17 -7.89
C LEU A 67 -1.74 11.98 -8.30
N PHE A 68 -0.82 11.75 -7.35
CA PHE A 68 0.59 11.56 -7.69
C PHE A 68 0.79 10.29 -8.51
N PHE A 69 0.19 9.17 -8.10
CA PHE A 69 0.35 7.91 -8.80
C PHE A 69 -0.23 7.96 -10.22
N THR A 70 -1.45 8.47 -10.38
CA THR A 70 -2.07 8.57 -11.72
C THR A 70 -1.35 9.58 -12.60
N THR A 71 -0.94 10.74 -12.06
CA THR A 71 -0.25 11.77 -12.86
C THR A 71 1.10 11.27 -13.37
N ILE A 72 1.86 10.57 -12.52
CA ILE A 72 3.13 9.95 -12.93
C ILE A 72 2.87 8.93 -14.03
N LEU A 73 1.97 7.97 -13.82
CA LEU A 73 1.70 6.91 -14.78
C LEU A 73 0.99 7.37 -16.06
N GLN A 74 0.31 8.52 -16.05
CA GLN A 74 -0.26 9.11 -17.26
C GLN A 74 0.83 9.70 -18.17
N ASN A 75 1.91 10.23 -17.60
CA ASN A 75 2.94 10.95 -18.35
C ASN A 75 4.20 10.11 -18.61
N PHE A 76 4.47 9.10 -17.80
CA PHE A 76 5.71 8.32 -17.84
C PHE A 76 5.46 6.82 -17.70
N SER A 77 6.23 6.04 -18.45
CA SER A 77 6.51 4.64 -18.14
C SER A 77 7.59 4.57 -17.07
N VAL A 78 7.34 3.80 -16.00
CA VAL A 78 8.34 3.57 -14.95
C VAL A 78 9.17 2.34 -15.31
N ALA A 79 10.47 2.53 -15.45
CA ALA A 79 11.45 1.48 -15.73
C ALA A 79 12.49 1.40 -14.61
N THR A 80 13.30 0.35 -14.62
CA THR A 80 14.48 0.25 -13.76
C THR A 80 15.71 -0.09 -14.62
N PRO A 81 16.89 0.47 -14.33
CA PRO A 81 18.11 0.10 -15.03
C PRO A 81 18.63 -1.28 -14.62
N TRP A 82 18.04 -1.89 -13.58
CA TRP A 82 18.45 -3.18 -13.01
C TRP A 82 17.50 -4.30 -13.47
N PRO A 83 17.96 -5.56 -13.55
CA PRO A 83 17.07 -6.69 -13.81
C PRO A 83 16.01 -6.83 -12.71
N LEU A 84 14.75 -7.13 -13.08
CA LEU A 84 13.65 -7.28 -12.10
C LEU A 84 13.93 -8.36 -11.04
N THR A 85 14.72 -9.38 -11.37
CA THR A 85 15.15 -10.44 -10.44
C THR A 85 16.02 -9.94 -9.29
N THR A 86 16.65 -8.76 -9.44
CA THR A 86 17.46 -8.13 -8.39
C THR A 86 16.65 -7.24 -7.44
N LEU A 87 15.39 -6.95 -7.78
CA LEU A 87 14.52 -6.18 -6.92
C LEU A 87 13.98 -7.07 -5.79
N THR A 88 14.03 -6.56 -4.57
CA THR A 88 13.40 -7.20 -3.42
C THR A 88 12.29 -6.33 -2.88
N LEU A 89 11.14 -6.96 -2.60
CA LEU A 89 10.02 -6.33 -1.92
C LEU A 89 10.14 -6.41 -0.39
N LEU A 90 11.13 -7.15 0.11
CA LEU A 90 11.40 -7.25 1.53
C LEU A 90 11.92 -5.90 2.06
N PRO A 91 11.46 -5.44 3.23
CA PRO A 91 11.87 -4.17 3.79
C PRO A 91 13.37 -4.19 4.13
N GLY A 92 14.08 -3.11 3.78
CA GLY A 92 15.47 -2.92 4.19
C GLY A 92 15.61 -2.58 5.68
N ARG A 93 14.56 -2.01 6.28
CA ARG A 93 14.49 -1.72 7.73
C ARG A 93 13.08 -1.92 8.27
N VAL A 94 12.98 -2.60 9.41
CA VAL A 94 11.72 -2.83 10.14
C VAL A 94 11.84 -2.21 11.53
N GLY A 95 10.82 -1.44 11.93
CA GLY A 95 10.69 -0.81 13.24
C GLY A 95 9.26 -0.32 13.44
N VAL A 96 9.07 0.93 13.87
CA VAL A 96 7.73 1.57 13.89
C VAL A 96 7.06 1.57 12.51
N GLY A 97 7.86 1.57 11.43
CA GLY A 97 7.40 1.34 10.07
C GLY A 97 8.26 0.31 9.34
N ARG A 98 7.78 -0.13 8.17
CA ARG A 98 8.54 -0.93 7.21
C ARG A 98 9.04 -0.01 6.10
N VAL A 99 10.35 0.15 5.99
CA VAL A 99 10.99 1.02 5.00
C VAL A 99 11.52 0.15 3.86
N PRO A 100 11.17 0.43 2.59
CA PRO A 100 11.72 -0.29 1.47
C PRO A 100 13.24 -0.07 1.37
N PRO A 101 14.01 -1.02 0.82
CA PRO A 101 15.42 -0.81 0.53
C PRO A 101 15.58 0.31 -0.51
N SER A 102 16.76 0.91 -0.57
CA SER A 102 17.07 1.89 -1.62
C SER A 102 17.00 1.23 -3.00
N TYR A 103 16.28 1.85 -3.93
CA TYR A 103 16.13 1.40 -5.30
C TYR A 103 16.28 2.55 -6.29
N GLN A 104 16.54 2.23 -7.56
CA GLN A 104 16.61 3.20 -8.65
C GLN A 104 15.58 2.86 -9.72
N ILE A 105 14.88 3.89 -10.18
CA ILE A 105 13.92 3.84 -11.28
C ILE A 105 14.21 4.97 -12.27
N GLN A 106 13.70 4.80 -13.49
CA GLN A 106 13.74 5.76 -14.57
C GLN A 106 12.30 6.10 -14.98
N PHE A 107 12.05 7.39 -15.21
CA PHE A 107 10.78 7.87 -15.76
C PHE A 107 10.97 8.14 -17.25
N LEU A 108 10.42 7.28 -18.08
CA LEU A 108 10.50 7.39 -19.54
C LEU A 108 9.24 8.10 -20.03
N PRO A 109 9.33 9.33 -20.59
CA PRO A 109 8.14 10.05 -21.02
C PRO A 109 7.41 9.29 -22.12
N HIS A 110 6.08 9.26 -22.05
CA HIS A 110 5.28 8.78 -23.16
C HIS A 110 5.52 9.68 -24.37
N GLN A 111 5.79 9.08 -25.53
CA GLN A 111 5.83 9.83 -26.80
C GLN A 111 4.44 10.40 -27.02
N ARG A 112 4.28 11.71 -26.81
CA ARG A 112 3.07 12.41 -27.27
C ARG A 112 3.21 12.55 -28.78
N GLY A 113 2.37 11.82 -29.52
CA GLY A 113 2.13 12.10 -30.94
C GLY A 113 1.54 13.49 -31.12
#